data_AF-A0A7S1Z9T0-F1
#
_entry.id   AF-A0A7S1Z9T0-F1
#
_cell.length_a   1.000
_cell.length_b   1.000
_cell.length_c   1.000
_cell.angle_alpha   90.00
_cell.angle_beta   90.00
_cell.angle_gamma   90.00
#
_symmetry.space_group_name_H-M   'P 1'
#
loop_
_entity.id
_entity.type
_entity.pdbx_description
1 polymer ?
#
loop_
_entity_poly.entity_id
_entity_poly.type
_entity_poly.pdbx_seq_one_letter_code
_entity_poly.pdbx_strand_id
1 'polypeptide(L)'
;IGCGGSDHHRQRNKTKSNSNDKNGSYDTEKRFVYEHDKRFEPFPTFPLALAFNSMPMVTTIHHEEGVDNSAENRNERIMNMLLSSSSSLSSPKDDYFGIRTFPPPSMNGGILPSQFLRKEEGGGTTVDVNSYPAIHISQSLRMHHPFPVPPTQEQQKQQQQQQQQQCLVKIVIASKIISVEPKGIGTFVTSEADFYHLPNSYTRSTAKSSLSLSSFRLCTGRATYLLLGLPPSSVIPYTIQQLQQKQQKPIKKDGPKQQQSEEKSSKKSSSPPSPNDIIRYNIPSHQPFLYRLSGDYNQIHVDANSLPTFLTSMLEEEEEEEGGDSDGTSTVRPIMHGLCTLGYAIRASLFYWTQRGEKQQHEHHQLSPSNINVTDVKCSFVKPLPVGDPICVRLWENKKDYSNVQSVDKEGNKNVKLHFQVINDKNGHIVVDGGVVQAALATGAKEMPDRSTSLNTITTRSKL
;
A
#
# COMPACT_ATOMS: atom_id res chain seq x y z
N ILE A 1 8.31 -6.30 -6.62
CA ILE A 1 8.78 -6.05 -5.24
C ILE A 1 9.72 -7.19 -4.89
N GLY A 2 10.95 -6.89 -4.47
CA GLY A 2 12.06 -7.85 -4.32
C GLY A 2 11.86 -9.02 -3.35
N CYS A 3 10.64 -9.33 -2.91
CA CYS A 3 10.30 -10.46 -2.02
C CYS A 3 10.10 -11.79 -2.77
N GLY A 4 10.53 -11.89 -4.03
CA GLY A 4 10.43 -13.13 -4.83
C GLY A 4 11.67 -14.00 -4.60
N GLY A 5 11.48 -15.26 -4.21
CA GLY A 5 12.57 -16.25 -4.13
C GLY A 5 12.81 -16.89 -2.76
N SER A 6 11.99 -16.63 -1.73
CA SER A 6 12.10 -17.42 -0.50
C SER A 6 11.38 -18.76 -0.63
N ASP A 7 12.07 -19.84 -0.29
CA ASP A 7 11.45 -21.16 -0.17
C ASP A 7 10.40 -21.12 0.95
N HIS A 8 9.15 -21.46 0.62
CA HIS A 8 8.08 -21.53 1.61
C HIS A 8 7.99 -22.95 2.17
N HIS A 9 8.33 -23.13 3.44
CA HIS A 9 8.12 -24.40 4.13
C HIS A 9 6.75 -24.41 4.81
N ARG A 10 5.84 -25.23 4.28
CA ARG A 10 4.55 -25.49 4.93
C ARG A 10 4.74 -26.52 6.03
N GLN A 11 4.66 -26.11 7.30
CA GLN A 11 4.43 -27.06 8.39
C GLN A 11 2.94 -27.38 8.45
N ARG A 12 2.56 -28.50 7.85
CA ARG A 12 1.22 -29.07 8.02
C ARG A 12 1.20 -29.89 9.31
N ASN A 13 0.18 -29.72 10.15
CA ASN A 13 -0.09 -30.66 11.25
C ASN A 13 -0.10 -32.09 10.68
N LYS A 14 0.81 -32.94 11.17
CA LYS A 14 1.21 -34.28 10.67
C LYS A 14 0.06 -35.13 10.12
N THR A 15 -0.38 -34.85 8.90
CA THR A 15 -1.24 -35.71 8.10
C THR A 15 -0.51 -35.92 6.79
N LYS A 16 -0.18 -37.20 6.51
CA LYS A 16 0.71 -37.68 5.44
C LYS A 16 0.62 -36.84 4.16
N SER A 17 1.64 -36.02 3.88
CA SER A 17 1.76 -35.29 2.61
C SER A 17 2.43 -36.18 1.56
N ASN A 18 1.75 -36.43 0.44
CA ASN A 18 2.37 -37.03 -0.74
C ASN A 18 3.46 -36.12 -1.28
N SER A 19 4.63 -36.69 -1.60
CA SER A 19 5.84 -35.97 -2.02
C SER A 19 5.80 -35.38 -3.44
N ASN A 20 4.68 -35.49 -4.17
CA ASN A 20 4.59 -35.09 -5.58
C ASN A 20 4.08 -33.65 -5.83
N ASP A 21 3.70 -32.89 -4.81
CA ASP A 21 3.09 -31.55 -4.98
C ASP A 21 4.08 -30.37 -5.17
N LYS A 22 5.38 -30.63 -5.36
CA LYS A 22 6.39 -29.55 -5.41
C LYS A 22 6.30 -28.63 -6.64
N ASN A 23 5.64 -29.04 -7.72
CA ASN A 23 5.62 -28.29 -8.98
C ASN A 23 4.52 -27.21 -9.07
N GLY A 24 3.50 -27.24 -8.21
CA GLY A 24 2.34 -26.33 -8.33
C GLY A 24 2.61 -24.89 -7.93
N SER A 25 3.52 -24.63 -6.98
CA SER A 25 3.70 -23.27 -6.42
C SER A 25 4.29 -22.29 -7.43
N TYR A 26 5.25 -22.73 -8.26
CA TYR A 26 6.02 -21.84 -9.12
C TYR A 26 5.19 -21.19 -10.22
N ASP A 27 4.14 -21.86 -10.71
CA ASP A 27 3.37 -21.37 -11.84
C ASP A 27 2.49 -20.16 -11.50
N THR A 28 2.13 -20.03 -10.21
CA THR A 28 1.29 -18.93 -9.71
C THR A 28 2.08 -17.64 -9.47
N GLU A 29 3.40 -17.76 -9.31
CA GLU A 29 4.32 -16.64 -9.08
C GLU A 29 4.81 -16.00 -10.38
N LYS A 30 4.84 -16.75 -11.49
CA LYS A 30 5.29 -16.26 -12.80
C LYS A 30 4.62 -14.95 -13.22
N ARG A 31 3.32 -14.80 -12.93
CA ARG A 31 2.59 -13.56 -13.23
C ARG A 31 3.16 -12.29 -12.57
N PHE A 32 4.00 -12.42 -11.54
CA PHE A 32 4.61 -11.27 -10.86
C PHE A 32 6.10 -11.09 -11.16
N VAL A 33 6.74 -12.10 -11.76
CA VAL A 33 8.21 -12.12 -11.95
C VAL A 33 8.64 -12.35 -13.40
N TYR A 34 7.72 -12.72 -14.29
CA TYR A 34 8.01 -13.00 -15.69
C TYR A 34 7.11 -12.16 -16.60
N GLU A 35 7.70 -11.18 -17.26
CA GLU A 35 7.05 -10.17 -18.09
C GLU A 35 6.33 -10.75 -19.33
N HIS A 36 6.69 -11.97 -19.75
CA HIS A 36 6.04 -12.66 -20.86
C HIS A 36 4.96 -13.66 -20.40
N ASP A 37 4.67 -13.76 -19.10
CA ASP A 37 3.49 -14.49 -18.64
C ASP A 37 2.23 -13.79 -19.17
N LYS A 38 1.27 -14.57 -19.70
CA LYS A 38 0.03 -14.01 -20.26
C LYS A 38 -0.80 -13.25 -19.22
N ARG A 39 -0.57 -13.51 -17.93
CA ARG A 39 -1.24 -12.86 -16.80
C ARG A 39 -0.31 -11.89 -16.08
N PHE A 40 0.82 -11.52 -16.68
CA PHE A 40 1.80 -10.64 -16.04
C PHE A 40 1.12 -9.38 -15.50
N GLU A 41 1.30 -9.13 -14.21
CA GLU A 41 0.71 -7.99 -13.52
C GLU A 41 1.62 -7.53 -12.37
N PRO A 42 1.54 -6.26 -11.95
CA PRO A 42 2.29 -5.80 -10.80
C PRO A 42 1.75 -6.47 -9.54
N PHE A 43 2.64 -6.83 -8.62
CA PHE A 43 2.23 -7.35 -7.33
C PHE A 43 1.29 -6.35 -6.62
N PRO A 44 0.21 -6.77 -5.93
CA PRO A 44 -0.85 -5.84 -5.49
C PRO A 44 -0.41 -4.67 -4.61
N THR A 45 0.65 -4.82 -3.82
CA THR A 45 1.19 -3.75 -2.96
C THR A 45 2.22 -2.86 -3.65
N PHE A 46 2.53 -3.11 -4.93
CA PHE A 46 3.48 -2.31 -5.72
C PHE A 46 3.17 -0.80 -5.74
N PRO A 47 1.90 -0.34 -5.80
CA PRO A 47 1.61 1.09 -5.81
C PRO A 47 2.19 1.84 -4.61
N LEU A 48 2.33 1.20 -3.46
CA LEU A 48 2.92 1.82 -2.26
C LEU A 48 4.39 2.20 -2.48
N ALA A 49 5.13 1.44 -3.29
CA ALA A 49 6.52 1.74 -3.61
C ALA A 49 6.65 2.96 -4.55
N LEU A 50 5.62 3.27 -5.34
CA LEU A 50 5.65 4.42 -6.25
C LEU A 50 5.67 5.76 -5.50
N ALA A 51 5.14 5.80 -4.27
CA ALA A 51 5.20 7.01 -3.44
C ALA A 51 6.65 7.47 -3.23
N PHE A 52 7.59 6.54 -3.07
CA PHE A 52 9.00 6.84 -2.88
C PHE A 52 9.74 7.25 -4.17
N ASN A 53 9.24 6.82 -5.33
CA ASN A 53 9.83 7.15 -6.63
C ASN A 53 9.23 8.39 -7.28
N SER A 54 8.12 8.89 -6.73
CA SER A 54 7.45 10.07 -7.26
C SER A 54 8.39 11.26 -7.26
N MET A 55 8.44 11.96 -8.39
CA MET A 55 9.01 13.29 -8.41
C MET A 55 8.20 14.18 -7.47
N PRO A 56 8.81 15.19 -6.85
CA PRO A 56 8.08 16.23 -6.13
C PRO A 56 7.21 16.97 -7.15
N MET A 57 6.03 16.44 -7.41
CA MET A 57 4.93 17.23 -7.96
C MET A 57 4.52 18.15 -6.83
N VAL A 58 4.38 19.44 -7.12
CA VAL A 58 3.97 20.48 -6.16
C VAL A 58 2.90 19.88 -5.25
N THR A 59 3.26 19.61 -3.99
CA THR A 59 2.31 19.21 -2.95
C THR A 59 1.46 20.43 -2.71
N THR A 60 0.45 20.60 -3.55
CA THR A 60 -0.48 21.69 -3.38
C THR A 60 -1.36 21.25 -2.23
N ILE A 61 -1.01 21.71 -1.04
CA ILE A 61 -1.90 21.63 0.10
C ILE A 61 -3.13 22.44 -0.29
N HIS A 62 -4.16 21.76 -0.79
CA HIS A 62 -5.38 22.41 -1.16
C HIS A 62 -6.02 22.98 0.12
N HIS A 63 -5.88 24.29 0.29
CA HIS A 63 -6.81 25.09 1.06
C HIS A 63 -8.11 25.13 0.22
N GLU A 64 -9.01 24.17 0.46
CA GLU A 64 -10.29 24.10 -0.24
C GLU A 64 -11.21 25.23 0.28
N GLU A 65 -11.02 26.44 -0.25
CA GLU A 65 -12.01 27.50 -0.14
C GLU A 65 -13.16 27.25 -1.14
N GLY A 66 -14.34 26.92 -0.61
CA GLY A 66 -15.58 27.50 -1.13
C GLY A 66 -16.27 26.92 -2.37
N VAL A 67 -15.66 26.14 -3.25
CA VAL A 67 -16.25 25.79 -4.57
C VAL A 67 -16.83 24.37 -4.62
N ASP A 68 -17.90 24.17 -5.39
CA ASP A 68 -18.74 22.97 -5.51
C ASP A 68 -18.01 21.61 -5.47
N ASN A 69 -18.47 20.74 -4.56
CA ASN A 69 -17.81 19.50 -4.12
C ASN A 69 -18.15 18.25 -4.95
N SER A 70 -18.49 18.37 -6.24
CA SER A 70 -18.62 17.16 -7.06
C SER A 70 -17.24 16.49 -7.18
N ALA A 71 -17.18 15.16 -7.00
CA ALA A 71 -15.95 14.40 -7.11
C ALA A 71 -15.28 14.57 -8.50
N GLU A 72 -16.10 14.86 -9.52
CA GLU A 72 -15.67 15.15 -10.88
C GLU A 72 -14.90 16.48 -10.98
N ASN A 73 -15.44 17.57 -10.40
CA ASN A 73 -14.77 18.89 -10.42
C ASN A 73 -13.42 18.86 -9.69
N ARG A 74 -13.30 18.04 -8.64
CA ARG A 74 -12.04 17.88 -7.88
C ARG A 74 -10.95 17.23 -8.73
N ASN A 75 -11.28 16.14 -9.43
CA ASN A 75 -10.31 15.44 -10.29
C ASN A 75 -9.85 16.36 -11.42
N GLU A 76 -10.77 17.08 -12.06
CA GLU A 76 -10.44 18.01 -13.15
C GLU A 76 -9.50 19.14 -12.68
N ARG A 77 -9.73 19.70 -11.49
CA ARG A 77 -8.86 20.75 -10.93
C ARG A 77 -7.46 20.26 -10.60
N ILE A 78 -7.35 19.09 -9.97
CA ILE A 78 -6.05 18.44 -9.71
C ILE A 78 -5.31 18.22 -11.03
N MET A 79 -6.02 17.71 -12.04
CA MET A 79 -5.46 17.45 -13.37
C MET A 79 -4.99 18.71 -14.08
N ASN A 80 -5.78 19.77 -14.07
CA ASN A 80 -5.40 21.05 -14.69
C ASN A 80 -4.14 21.65 -14.04
N MET A 81 -4.00 21.51 -12.73
CA MET A 81 -2.82 21.94 -11.99
C MET A 81 -1.58 21.07 -12.27
N LEU A 82 -1.77 19.76 -12.39
CA LEU A 82 -0.69 18.84 -12.77
C LEU A 82 -0.22 19.10 -14.21
N LEU A 83 -1.16 19.34 -15.12
CA LEU A 83 -0.87 19.65 -16.52
C LEU A 83 -0.16 21.00 -16.68
N SER A 84 -0.59 22.04 -15.93
CA SER A 84 0.09 23.33 -15.96
C SER A 84 1.52 23.24 -15.41
N SER A 85 1.72 22.49 -14.32
CA SER A 85 3.05 22.24 -13.73
C SER A 85 3.96 21.45 -14.66
N SER A 86 3.41 20.54 -15.49
CA SER A 86 4.21 19.71 -16.40
C SER A 86 4.83 20.49 -17.57
N SER A 87 4.30 21.67 -17.90
CA SER A 87 4.79 22.50 -19.00
C SER A 87 6.08 23.26 -18.68
N SER A 88 6.46 23.38 -17.39
CA SER A 88 7.68 24.04 -16.94
C SER A 88 8.80 23.08 -16.52
N LEU A 89 8.56 21.76 -16.53
CA LEU A 89 9.64 20.78 -16.33
C LEU A 89 10.51 20.75 -17.59
N SER A 90 11.60 21.53 -17.58
CA SER A 90 12.75 21.30 -18.46
C SER A 90 13.11 19.81 -18.42
N SER A 91 13.47 19.22 -19.57
CA SER A 91 13.88 17.82 -19.70
C SER A 91 14.64 17.35 -18.45
N PRO A 92 14.22 16.25 -17.80
CA PRO A 92 14.84 15.80 -16.56
C PRO A 92 16.34 15.65 -16.82
N LYS A 93 17.15 16.51 -16.19
CA LYS A 93 18.61 16.34 -16.18
C LYS A 93 18.89 14.95 -15.60
N ASP A 94 19.92 14.28 -16.12
CA ASP A 94 20.26 12.86 -15.93
C ASP A 94 20.42 12.35 -14.48
N ASP A 95 20.13 13.16 -13.45
CA ASP A 95 20.33 12.87 -12.03
C ASP A 95 19.27 11.90 -11.42
N TYR A 96 18.33 11.37 -12.21
CA TYR A 96 17.22 10.55 -11.69
C TYR A 96 17.46 9.04 -11.71
N PHE A 97 18.58 8.60 -12.29
CA PHE A 97 19.04 7.21 -12.22
C PHE A 97 20.00 7.04 -11.06
N GLY A 98 19.65 6.20 -10.07
CA GLY A 98 20.54 5.87 -8.96
C GLY A 98 19.85 5.72 -7.60
N ILE A 99 20.67 5.56 -6.56
CA ILE A 99 20.26 5.53 -5.16
C ILE A 99 19.74 6.93 -4.79
N ARG A 100 18.48 7.03 -4.37
CA ARG A 100 17.85 8.30 -4.01
C ARG A 100 18.11 8.65 -2.55
N THR A 101 18.11 9.94 -2.24
CA THR A 101 18.11 10.39 -0.84
C THR A 101 16.81 9.98 -0.15
N PHE A 102 16.90 9.65 1.13
CA PHE A 102 15.74 9.46 2.00
C PHE A 102 15.72 10.58 3.06
N PRO A 103 14.56 11.21 3.34
CA PRO A 103 13.27 11.02 2.67
C PRO A 103 13.31 11.46 1.19
N PRO A 104 12.45 10.89 0.31
CA PRO A 104 12.37 11.32 -1.08
C PRO A 104 11.87 12.77 -1.16
N PRO A 105 12.17 13.52 -2.24
CA PRO A 105 11.75 14.91 -2.34
C PRO A 105 10.24 15.15 -2.25
N SER A 106 9.44 14.16 -2.65
CA SER A 106 7.98 14.16 -2.46
C SER A 106 7.54 14.19 -0.99
N MET A 107 8.46 13.89 -0.07
CA MET A 107 8.29 13.95 1.39
C MET A 107 9.08 15.11 2.03
N ASN A 108 9.75 15.97 1.26
CA ASN A 108 10.55 17.09 1.79
C ASN A 108 9.72 18.17 2.52
N GLY A 109 8.39 18.19 2.33
CA GLY A 109 7.48 19.00 3.14
C GLY A 109 7.34 18.54 4.60
N GLY A 110 8.06 17.47 4.97
CA GLY A 110 7.93 16.77 6.23
C GLY A 110 6.69 15.89 6.27
N ILE A 111 6.66 14.96 7.22
CA ILE A 111 5.47 14.15 7.49
C ILE A 111 4.33 15.01 8.05
N LEU A 112 4.66 16.09 8.77
CA LEU A 112 3.70 17.05 9.31
C LEU A 112 3.94 18.43 8.68
N PRO A 113 3.01 18.92 7.83
CA PRO A 113 3.12 20.26 7.26
C PRO A 113 3.16 21.36 8.32
N SER A 114 3.96 22.40 8.10
CA SER A 114 4.21 23.49 9.07
C SER A 114 2.95 24.24 9.52
N GLN A 115 1.89 24.23 8.71
CA GLN A 115 0.58 24.80 9.08
C GLN A 115 -0.10 24.09 10.27
N PHE A 116 0.33 22.87 10.59
CA PHE A 116 -0.12 22.13 11.77
C PHE A 116 0.76 22.37 12.99
N LEU A 117 1.75 23.26 12.89
CA LEU A 117 2.59 23.66 14.00
C LEU A 117 2.09 25.00 14.57
N ARG A 118 2.05 25.10 15.90
CA ARG A 118 1.79 26.38 16.56
C ARG A 118 3.03 27.26 16.42
N LYS A 119 2.80 28.54 16.12
CA LYS A 119 3.84 29.55 16.24
C LYS A 119 4.01 29.87 17.72
N GLU A 120 5.24 29.93 18.19
CA GLU A 120 5.53 30.36 19.56
C GLU A 120 5.14 31.84 19.73
N GLU A 121 4.42 32.15 20.80
CA GLU A 121 4.08 33.52 21.17
C GLU A 121 5.38 34.26 21.53
N GLY A 122 5.87 35.09 20.60
CA GLY A 122 7.14 35.81 20.75
C GLY A 122 8.06 35.75 19.53
N GLY A 123 7.65 35.08 18.44
CA GLY A 123 8.49 34.99 17.23
C GLY A 123 9.68 34.03 17.38
N GLY A 124 9.59 33.09 18.32
CA GLY A 124 10.57 32.02 18.51
C GLY A 124 10.70 31.10 17.30
N THR A 125 11.81 30.34 17.28
CA THR A 125 12.10 29.35 16.23
C THR A 125 11.00 28.30 16.14
N THR A 126 10.48 28.09 14.93
CA THR A 126 9.51 27.02 14.66
C THR A 126 10.11 25.65 15.04
N VAL A 127 9.33 24.83 15.74
CA VAL A 127 9.71 23.44 16.06
C VAL A 127 10.19 22.72 14.81
N ASP A 128 11.41 22.19 14.85
CA ASP A 128 11.95 21.38 13.75
C ASP A 128 11.38 19.97 13.81
N VAL A 129 10.37 19.69 13.00
CA VAL A 129 9.70 18.38 12.92
C VAL A 129 10.68 17.27 12.53
N ASN A 130 11.74 17.58 11.76
CA ASN A 130 12.69 16.57 11.30
C ASN A 130 13.61 16.07 12.41
N SER A 131 13.67 16.77 13.55
CA SER A 131 14.39 16.31 14.74
C SER A 131 13.67 15.18 15.49
N TYR A 132 12.41 14.89 15.16
CA TYR A 132 11.62 13.85 15.81
C TYR A 132 11.60 12.56 14.99
N PRO A 133 11.83 11.39 15.61
CA PRO A 133 11.73 10.11 14.92
C PRO A 133 10.32 9.89 14.37
N ALA A 134 10.24 9.54 13.09
CA ALA A 134 8.99 9.19 12.44
C ALA A 134 8.86 7.67 12.27
N ILE A 135 7.82 7.10 12.87
CA ILE A 135 7.55 5.66 12.85
C ILE A 135 6.34 5.40 11.98
N HIS A 136 6.47 4.55 10.96
CA HIS A 136 5.34 4.12 10.14
C HIS A 136 4.56 3.04 10.90
N ILE A 137 3.34 3.36 11.36
CA ILE A 137 2.59 2.49 12.28
C ILE A 137 1.42 1.76 11.63
N SER A 138 0.87 2.26 10.52
CA SER A 138 -0.21 1.57 9.82
C SER A 138 -0.26 1.91 8.35
N GLN A 139 -0.68 0.94 7.55
CA GLN A 139 -0.82 1.06 6.11
C GLN A 139 -2.14 0.47 5.66
N SER A 140 -2.81 1.14 4.73
CA SER A 140 -3.88 0.56 3.93
C SER A 140 -3.74 0.90 2.45
N LEU A 141 -4.28 0.04 1.60
CA LEU A 141 -4.32 0.19 0.15
C LEU A 141 -5.67 -0.34 -0.35
N ARG A 142 -6.38 0.47 -1.13
CA ARG A 142 -7.58 0.06 -1.85
C ARG A 142 -7.36 0.18 -3.34
N MET A 143 -7.53 -0.92 -4.06
CA MET A 143 -7.52 -0.99 -5.52
C MET A 143 -8.92 -0.66 -6.03
N HIS A 144 -9.03 0.35 -6.90
CA HIS A 144 -10.27 0.68 -7.61
C HIS A 144 -10.26 0.13 -9.04
N HIS A 145 -9.07 0.09 -9.66
CA HIS A 145 -8.86 -0.47 -10.99
C HIS A 145 -7.57 -1.29 -11.04
N PRO A 146 -7.46 -2.27 -11.97
CA PRO A 146 -6.21 -2.97 -12.23
C PRO A 146 -5.09 -2.00 -12.56
N PHE A 147 -3.88 -2.32 -12.09
CA PHE A 147 -2.72 -1.50 -12.37
C PHE A 147 -2.26 -1.73 -13.82
N PRO A 148 -1.98 -0.66 -14.59
CA PRO A 148 -1.53 -0.80 -15.97
C PRO A 148 -0.17 -1.51 -16.04
N VAL A 149 -0.02 -2.36 -17.06
CA VAL A 149 1.21 -3.10 -17.38
C VAL A 149 1.78 -2.51 -18.67
N PRO A 150 3.11 -2.32 -18.79
CA PRO A 150 3.71 -1.93 -20.05
C PRO A 150 3.34 -2.91 -21.17
N PRO A 151 3.15 -2.44 -22.42
CA PRO A 151 2.84 -3.32 -23.53
C PRO A 151 3.95 -4.34 -23.76
N THR A 152 3.58 -5.57 -24.13
CA THR A 152 4.53 -6.64 -24.47
C THR A 152 5.39 -6.24 -25.67
N GLN A 153 6.55 -6.88 -25.86
CA GLN A 153 7.41 -6.60 -27.03
C GLN A 153 6.66 -6.76 -28.36
N GLU A 154 5.73 -7.72 -28.46
CA GLU A 154 4.89 -7.91 -29.65
C GLU A 154 3.94 -6.73 -29.86
N GLN A 155 3.28 -6.27 -28.78
CA GLN A 155 2.42 -5.09 -28.82
C GLN A 155 3.21 -3.82 -29.17
N GLN A 156 4.43 -3.69 -28.65
CA GLN A 156 5.32 -2.58 -28.99
C GLN A 156 5.72 -2.62 -30.48
N LYS A 157 6.04 -3.79 -31.04
CA LYS A 157 6.32 -3.93 -32.48
C LYS A 157 5.11 -3.56 -33.33
N GLN A 158 3.91 -3.97 -32.94
CA GLN A 158 2.66 -3.59 -33.62
C GLN A 158 2.39 -2.08 -33.53
N GLN A 159 2.63 -1.46 -32.37
CA GLN A 159 2.52 0.00 -32.18
C GLN A 159 3.53 0.77 -33.02
N GLN A 160 4.78 0.29 -33.11
CA GLN A 160 5.83 0.88 -33.95
C GLN A 160 5.48 0.83 -35.43
N GLN A 161 4.92 -0.29 -35.92
CA GLN A 161 4.44 -0.41 -37.30
C GLN A 161 3.31 0.57 -37.61
N GLN A 162 2.49 0.89 -36.62
CA GLN A 162 1.40 1.88 -36.73
C GLN A 162 1.86 3.33 -36.53
N GLN A 163 3.18 3.59 -36.42
CA GLN A 163 3.76 4.90 -36.10
C GLN A 163 3.17 5.53 -34.83
N GLN A 164 2.67 4.71 -33.89
CA GLN A 164 2.14 5.20 -32.62
C GLN A 164 3.28 5.51 -31.67
N GLN A 165 3.17 6.65 -30.99
CA GLN A 165 4.12 7.08 -29.97
C GLN A 165 4.23 6.03 -28.86
N GLN A 166 5.43 5.83 -28.31
CA GLN A 166 5.69 4.84 -27.26
C GLN A 166 4.67 4.99 -26.12
N CYS A 167 4.02 3.88 -25.76
CA CYS A 167 3.05 3.86 -24.68
C CYS A 167 3.76 3.92 -23.33
N LEU A 168 3.99 5.12 -22.81
CA LEU A 168 4.49 5.33 -21.46
C LEU A 168 3.35 5.23 -20.45
N VAL A 169 3.48 4.40 -19.43
CA VAL A 169 2.49 4.38 -18.34
C VAL A 169 2.80 5.57 -17.42
N LYS A 170 2.00 6.63 -17.54
CA LYS A 170 2.13 7.79 -16.65
C LYS A 170 1.15 7.68 -15.48
N ILE A 171 1.70 7.76 -14.27
CA ILE A 171 0.94 7.69 -13.02
C ILE A 171 1.17 8.98 -12.26
N VAL A 172 0.09 9.60 -11.80
CA VAL A 172 0.16 10.76 -10.92
C VAL A 172 -0.30 10.37 -9.53
N ILE A 173 0.45 10.81 -8.53
CA ILE A 173 0.14 10.59 -7.12
C ILE A 173 -0.27 11.93 -6.52
N ALA A 174 -1.49 12.00 -6.01
CA ALA A 174 -1.99 13.15 -5.27
C ALA A 174 -2.09 12.79 -3.79
N SER A 175 -1.32 13.46 -2.94
CA SER A 175 -1.28 13.16 -1.49
C SER A 175 -1.85 14.30 -0.67
N LYS A 176 -2.53 13.98 0.44
CA LYS A 176 -3.07 14.96 1.40
C LYS A 176 -3.02 14.42 2.83
N ILE A 177 -2.92 15.31 3.81
CA ILE A 177 -3.09 14.97 5.23
C ILE A 177 -4.59 14.93 5.54
N ILE A 178 -5.04 13.82 6.13
CA ILE A 178 -6.46 13.60 6.50
C ILE A 178 -6.70 13.54 8.00
N SER A 179 -5.65 13.35 8.81
CA SER A 179 -5.74 13.44 10.27
C SER A 179 -4.39 13.85 10.89
N VAL A 180 -4.47 14.66 11.95
CA VAL A 180 -3.36 15.06 12.83
C VAL A 180 -3.88 15.01 14.26
N GLU A 181 -3.36 14.06 15.03
CA GLU A 181 -3.82 13.73 16.37
C GLU A 181 -2.65 13.76 17.36
N PRO A 182 -2.43 14.89 18.05
CA PRO A 182 -1.45 14.95 19.12
C PRO A 182 -1.90 14.11 20.33
N LYS A 183 -0.98 13.32 20.90
CA LYS A 183 -1.16 12.45 22.06
C LYS A 183 0.03 12.58 23.01
N GLY A 184 -0.06 12.02 24.22
CA GLY A 184 1.01 12.12 25.22
C GLY A 184 2.37 11.60 24.76
N ILE A 185 2.40 10.55 23.92
CA ILE A 185 3.65 9.94 23.42
C ILE A 185 4.22 10.64 22.17
N GLY A 186 3.46 11.53 21.53
CA GLY A 186 3.81 12.10 20.24
C GLY A 186 2.59 12.42 19.39
N THR A 187 2.81 12.67 18.10
CA THR A 187 1.74 13.09 17.18
C THR A 187 1.52 12.05 16.09
N PHE A 188 0.26 11.62 15.95
CA PHE A 188 -0.16 10.72 14.89
C PHE A 188 -0.57 11.54 13.67
N VAL A 189 0.02 11.24 12.51
CA VAL A 189 -0.26 11.92 11.25
C VAL A 189 -0.70 10.89 10.23
N THR A 190 -1.91 11.05 9.67
CA THR A 190 -2.42 10.17 8.62
C THR A 190 -2.49 10.90 7.30
N SER A 191 -1.77 10.37 6.31
CA SER A 191 -1.80 10.82 4.91
C SER A 191 -2.60 9.86 4.04
N GLU A 192 -3.32 10.40 3.06
CA GLU A 192 -3.98 9.67 1.98
C GLU A 192 -3.31 10.02 0.65
N ALA A 193 -3.01 9.02 -0.17
CA ALA A 193 -2.44 9.16 -1.50
C ALA A 193 -3.35 8.49 -2.54
N ASP A 194 -3.86 9.26 -3.48
CA ASP A 194 -4.63 8.78 -4.62
C ASP A 194 -3.72 8.64 -5.84
N PHE A 195 -3.79 7.50 -6.52
CA PHE A 195 -2.98 7.17 -7.69
C PHE A 195 -3.86 7.23 -8.93
N TYR A 196 -3.49 8.04 -9.92
CA TYR A 196 -4.25 8.26 -11.15
C TYR A 196 -3.46 7.79 -12.37
N HIS A 197 -4.11 7.08 -13.28
CA HIS A 197 -3.53 6.81 -14.60
C HIS A 197 -3.82 7.96 -15.56
N LEU A 198 -2.79 8.42 -16.27
CA LEU A 198 -2.91 9.40 -17.35
C LEU A 198 -2.76 8.69 -18.70
N PRO A 199 -3.80 8.66 -19.55
CA PRO A 199 -3.68 8.12 -20.90
C PRO A 199 -2.73 8.99 -21.74
N ASN A 200 -1.93 8.35 -22.60
CA ASN A 200 -0.91 9.00 -23.44
C ASN A 200 -1.49 9.90 -24.54
N SER A 201 -2.77 9.77 -24.86
CA SER A 201 -3.45 10.58 -25.87
C SER A 201 -3.77 11.98 -25.34
N TYR A 202 -2.75 12.74 -24.98
CA TYR A 202 -2.84 14.20 -24.93
C TYR A 202 -2.54 14.73 -26.34
N THR A 203 -3.40 14.41 -27.30
CA THR A 203 -3.40 15.20 -28.54
C THR A 203 -3.99 16.54 -28.15
N ARG A 204 -3.13 17.57 -28.10
CA ARG A 204 -3.52 18.96 -27.88
C ARG A 204 -4.36 19.41 -29.07
N SER A 205 -5.63 18.98 -29.10
CA SER A 205 -6.59 19.48 -30.06
C SER A 205 -6.70 20.98 -29.83
N THR A 206 -6.35 21.74 -30.87
CA THR A 206 -6.39 23.21 -30.87
C THR A 206 -7.82 23.75 -30.86
N ALA A 207 -8.83 22.88 -30.90
CA ALA A 207 -10.23 23.25 -30.78
C ALA A 207 -10.63 23.38 -29.30
N LYS A 208 -11.21 24.53 -28.93
CA LYS A 208 -11.79 24.86 -27.62
C LYS A 208 -12.97 23.97 -27.19
N SER A 209 -13.14 22.78 -27.76
CA SER A 209 -14.16 21.81 -27.33
C SER A 209 -13.67 21.06 -26.10
N SER A 210 -14.44 21.09 -25.02
CA SER A 210 -14.16 20.46 -23.72
C SER A 210 -13.48 19.09 -23.84
N LEU A 211 -12.17 19.04 -23.59
CA LEU A 211 -11.41 17.81 -23.52
C LEU A 211 -11.76 17.10 -22.22
N SER A 212 -12.61 16.08 -22.29
CA SER A 212 -12.77 15.14 -21.17
C SER A 212 -11.52 14.25 -21.11
N LEU A 213 -10.56 14.64 -20.28
CA LEU A 213 -9.46 13.76 -19.92
C LEU A 213 -10.01 12.66 -19.01
N SER A 214 -10.13 11.45 -19.54
CA SER A 214 -10.54 10.27 -18.78
C SER A 214 -9.40 9.74 -17.92
N SER A 215 -8.93 10.55 -16.96
CA SER A 215 -8.12 10.00 -15.86
C SER A 215 -9.01 9.14 -14.98
N PHE A 216 -8.51 7.98 -14.58
CA PHE A 216 -9.17 7.16 -13.57
C PHE A 216 -8.22 6.85 -12.42
N ARG A 217 -8.79 6.77 -11.23
CA ARG A 217 -8.06 6.55 -9.99
C ARG A 217 -7.77 5.06 -9.82
N LEU A 218 -6.53 4.63 -10.00
CA LEU A 218 -6.09 3.26 -9.86
C LEU A 218 -6.29 2.70 -8.45
N CYS A 219 -5.79 3.42 -7.45
CA CYS A 219 -5.85 2.99 -6.04
C CYS A 219 -5.79 4.20 -5.10
N THR A 220 -6.13 3.95 -3.83
CA THR A 220 -5.95 4.90 -2.73
C THR A 220 -5.14 4.22 -1.63
N GLY A 221 -3.99 4.77 -1.28
CA GLY A 221 -3.19 4.38 -0.14
C GLY A 221 -3.45 5.30 1.06
N ARG A 222 -3.42 4.77 2.28
CA ARG A 222 -3.32 5.58 3.50
C ARG A 222 -2.20 5.06 4.38
N ALA A 223 -1.39 5.98 4.87
CA ALA A 223 -0.31 5.68 5.80
C ALA A 223 -0.49 6.54 7.06
N THR A 224 -0.31 5.93 8.22
CA THR A 224 -0.24 6.67 9.49
C THR A 224 1.16 6.57 10.05
N TYR A 225 1.69 7.73 10.45
CA TYR A 225 2.99 7.89 11.06
C TYR A 225 2.83 8.40 12.50
N LEU A 226 3.70 7.96 13.40
CA LEU A 226 3.88 8.53 14.73
C LEU A 226 5.17 9.36 14.73
N LEU A 227 5.05 10.66 14.97
CA LEU A 227 6.17 11.54 15.29
C LEU A 227 6.41 11.43 16.79
N LEU A 228 7.33 10.56 17.17
CA LEU A 228 7.59 10.19 18.57
C LEU A 228 8.19 11.38 19.32
N GLY A 229 7.62 11.70 20.49
CA GLY A 229 8.11 12.78 21.35
C GLY A 229 7.67 14.20 20.95
N LEU A 230 7.04 14.40 19.79
CA LEU A 230 6.55 15.72 19.38
C LEU A 230 5.42 16.19 20.34
N PRO A 231 5.62 17.26 21.12
CA PRO A 231 4.72 17.61 22.21
C PRO A 231 3.36 18.10 21.68
N PRO A 232 2.23 17.68 22.29
CA PRO A 232 0.89 18.13 21.90
C PRO A 232 0.68 19.64 21.87
N SER A 233 1.38 20.39 22.74
CA SER A 233 1.30 21.85 22.81
C SER A 233 1.81 22.52 21.54
N SER A 234 2.73 21.89 20.80
CA SER A 234 3.31 22.45 19.57
C SER A 234 2.49 22.15 18.32
N VAL A 235 1.42 21.35 18.42
CA VAL A 235 0.65 20.85 17.28
C VAL A 235 -0.79 21.39 17.29
N ILE A 236 -1.30 21.69 16.10
CA ILE A 236 -2.70 22.04 15.84
C ILE A 236 -3.42 20.78 15.36
N PRO A 237 -4.36 20.21 16.14
CA PRO A 237 -5.14 19.06 15.71
C PRO A 237 -5.96 19.36 14.46
N TYR A 238 -6.09 18.37 13.57
CA TYR A 238 -6.81 18.52 12.30
C TYR A 238 -8.29 18.93 12.48
N THR A 239 -8.95 18.44 13.53
CA THR A 239 -10.34 18.79 13.86
C THR A 239 -10.56 20.30 14.06
N ILE A 240 -9.58 20.99 14.64
CA ILE A 240 -9.67 22.45 14.89
C ILE A 240 -9.63 23.21 13.56
N GLN A 241 -8.82 22.75 12.60
CA GLN A 241 -8.72 23.39 11.29
C GLN A 241 -10.04 23.26 10.51
N GLN A 242 -10.69 22.09 10.55
CA GLN A 242 -12.01 21.92 9.94
C GLN A 242 -13.09 22.81 10.59
N LEU A 243 -13.04 23.00 11.92
CA LEU A 243 -13.97 23.87 12.62
C LEU A 243 -13.76 25.34 12.28
N GLN A 244 -12.51 25.80 12.21
CA GLN A 244 -12.19 27.17 11.77
C GLN A 244 -12.67 27.43 10.33
N GLN A 245 -12.53 26.44 9.44
CA GLN A 245 -13.06 26.53 8.07
C GLN A 245 -14.60 26.53 8.03
N LYS A 246 -15.26 25.75 8.89
CA LYS A 246 -16.73 25.74 8.97
C LYS A 246 -17.32 27.04 9.53
N GLN A 247 -16.63 27.72 10.44
CA GLN A 247 -17.10 28.98 11.02
C GLN A 247 -17.09 30.16 10.02
N GLN A 248 -16.41 30.04 8.89
CA GLN A 248 -16.41 31.06 7.84
C GLN A 248 -17.56 30.91 6.81
N LYS A 249 -18.46 29.92 6.97
CA LYS A 249 -19.63 29.74 6.09
C LYS A 249 -20.95 29.91 6.84
N PRO A 250 -21.89 30.77 6.37
CA PRO A 250 -23.23 30.86 6.92
C PRO A 250 -23.96 29.52 6.74
N ILE A 251 -24.49 28.99 7.84
CA ILE A 251 -25.09 27.66 7.93
C ILE A 251 -26.39 27.63 7.11
N LYS A 252 -26.38 26.99 5.94
CA LYS A 252 -27.59 26.41 5.34
C LYS A 252 -27.73 24.99 5.87
N LYS A 253 -28.68 24.79 6.80
CA LYS A 253 -29.15 23.47 7.24
C LYS A 253 -29.84 22.83 6.03
N ASP A 254 -29.35 21.67 5.58
CA ASP A 254 -30.13 20.53 5.07
C ASP A 254 -29.18 19.52 4.40
N GLY A 255 -28.98 18.35 5.04
CA GLY A 255 -28.18 17.25 4.46
C GLY A 255 -28.01 16.04 5.41
N PRO A 256 -28.14 14.80 4.91
CA PRO A 256 -28.24 13.59 5.74
C PRO A 256 -26.88 13.09 6.24
N LYS A 257 -26.84 12.67 7.51
CA LYS A 257 -25.66 12.17 8.22
C LYS A 257 -25.26 10.77 7.70
N GLN A 258 -24.07 10.63 7.10
CA GLN A 258 -23.42 9.34 6.93
C GLN A 258 -22.94 8.82 8.30
N GLN A 259 -23.55 7.74 8.76
CA GLN A 259 -23.20 7.06 10.01
C GLN A 259 -21.94 6.20 9.79
N GLN A 260 -20.80 6.64 10.30
CA GLN A 260 -19.69 5.75 10.63
C GLN A 260 -20.10 4.99 11.91
N SER A 261 -20.67 3.81 11.76
CA SER A 261 -20.96 2.90 12.87
C SER A 261 -19.64 2.29 13.36
N GLU A 262 -18.96 2.97 14.28
CA GLU A 262 -17.95 2.34 15.13
C GLU A 262 -18.68 1.36 16.05
N GLU A 263 -18.78 0.09 15.65
CA GLU A 263 -19.13 -1.01 16.55
C GLU A 263 -18.03 -1.16 17.60
N LYS A 264 -18.08 -0.34 18.65
CA LYS A 264 -17.36 -0.56 19.91
C LYS A 264 -18.04 -1.72 20.65
N SER A 265 -17.95 -2.93 20.10
CA SER A 265 -18.36 -4.13 20.81
C SER A 265 -17.28 -4.49 21.83
N SER A 266 -17.52 -4.13 23.08
CA SER A 266 -16.75 -4.54 24.26
C SER A 266 -16.97 -6.03 24.53
N LYS A 267 -16.47 -6.91 23.67
CA LYS A 267 -16.51 -8.36 23.89
C LYS A 267 -15.27 -8.82 24.65
N LYS A 268 -15.52 -9.40 25.82
CA LYS A 268 -14.57 -10.15 26.67
C LYS A 268 -13.66 -11.03 25.81
N SER A 269 -12.36 -10.96 26.08
CA SER A 269 -11.26 -11.63 25.36
C SER A 269 -11.35 -13.15 25.48
N SER A 270 -12.15 -13.79 24.64
CA SER A 270 -11.85 -15.17 24.25
C SER A 270 -10.57 -15.13 23.45
N SER A 271 -9.62 -16.03 23.75
CA SER A 271 -8.41 -16.21 22.92
C SER A 271 -8.79 -16.27 21.44
N PRO A 272 -8.03 -15.63 20.54
CA PRO A 272 -8.34 -15.65 19.12
C PRO A 272 -8.48 -17.10 18.64
N PRO A 273 -9.42 -17.40 17.72
CA PRO A 273 -9.57 -18.75 17.19
C PRO A 273 -8.24 -19.23 16.59
N SER A 274 -8.03 -20.55 16.52
CA SER A 274 -6.85 -21.11 15.84
C SER A 274 -6.82 -20.65 14.37
N PRO A 275 -5.65 -20.28 13.82
CA PRO A 275 -5.54 -19.88 12.41
C PRO A 275 -5.92 -21.03 11.47
N ASN A 276 -6.50 -20.66 10.32
CA ASN A 276 -6.86 -21.59 9.26
C ASN A 276 -5.62 -22.15 8.54
N ASP A 277 -4.58 -21.34 8.40
CA ASP A 277 -3.28 -21.77 7.87
C ASP A 277 -2.14 -20.94 8.47
N ILE A 278 -0.93 -21.49 8.39
CA ILE A 278 0.30 -20.87 8.87
C ILE A 278 1.37 -21.04 7.79
N ILE A 279 1.85 -19.93 7.23
CA ILE A 279 2.85 -19.93 6.17
C ILE A 279 4.14 -19.32 6.71
N ARG A 280 5.25 -20.05 6.60
CA ARG A 280 6.56 -19.62 7.09
C ARG A 280 7.49 -19.23 5.96
N TYR A 281 8.29 -18.20 6.22
CA TYR A 281 9.28 -17.66 5.31
C TYR A 281 10.61 -17.52 6.04
N ASN A 282 11.67 -18.07 5.45
CA ASN A 282 13.03 -17.70 5.79
C ASN A 282 13.35 -16.43 4.99
N ILE A 283 13.55 -15.31 5.68
CA ILE A 283 13.87 -14.03 5.03
C ILE A 283 15.39 -13.98 4.81
N PRO A 284 15.87 -13.83 3.57
CA PRO A 284 17.30 -13.67 3.33
C PRO A 284 17.82 -12.41 4.02
N SER A 285 19.03 -12.47 4.57
CA SER A 285 19.69 -11.29 5.18
C SER A 285 19.89 -10.14 4.19
N HIS A 286 19.94 -10.43 2.89
CA HIS A 286 20.07 -9.41 1.86
C HIS A 286 18.73 -8.80 1.38
N GLN A 287 17.60 -9.24 1.94
CA GLN A 287 16.27 -8.82 1.53
C GLN A 287 16.02 -7.29 1.58
N PRO A 288 16.51 -6.54 2.60
CA PRO A 288 16.37 -5.08 2.61
C PRO A 288 17.12 -4.39 1.48
N PHE A 289 18.29 -4.90 1.08
CA PHE A 289 19.08 -4.32 -0.01
C PHE A 289 18.35 -4.45 -1.35
N LEU A 290 17.62 -5.54 -1.57
CA LEU A 290 16.77 -5.70 -2.75
C LEU A 290 15.50 -4.86 -2.65
N TYR A 291 14.85 -4.82 -1.48
CA TYR A 291 13.60 -4.10 -1.31
C TYR A 291 13.77 -2.59 -1.50
N ARG A 292 14.84 -2.00 -0.95
CA ARG A 292 15.11 -0.55 -1.05
C ARG A 292 15.28 -0.04 -2.48
N LEU A 293 15.66 -0.91 -3.43
CA LEU A 293 15.69 -0.56 -4.86
C LEU A 293 14.29 -0.24 -5.42
N SER A 294 13.22 -0.58 -4.68
CA SER A 294 11.85 -0.17 -4.96
C SER A 294 11.55 1.28 -4.52
N GLY A 295 12.48 1.97 -3.85
CA GLY A 295 12.41 3.40 -3.58
C GLY A 295 12.64 3.82 -2.12
N ASP A 296 12.48 2.92 -1.15
CA ASP A 296 12.68 3.23 0.28
C ASP A 296 14.14 3.04 0.69
N TYR A 297 14.93 4.10 0.54
CA TYR A 297 16.37 4.10 0.79
C TYR A 297 16.78 4.43 2.24
N ASN A 298 15.84 4.44 3.20
CA ASN A 298 16.15 4.75 4.60
C ASN A 298 17.28 3.87 5.17
N GLN A 299 18.25 4.50 5.83
CA GLN A 299 19.49 3.85 6.27
C GLN A 299 19.29 2.83 7.38
N ILE A 300 18.22 2.97 8.18
CA ILE A 300 17.87 2.02 9.27
C ILE A 300 17.69 0.58 8.79
N HIS A 301 17.51 0.38 7.48
CA HIS A 301 17.31 -0.92 6.86
C HIS A 301 18.59 -1.60 6.37
N VAL A 302 19.72 -0.89 6.38
CA VAL A 302 21.01 -1.40 5.87
C VAL A 302 22.17 -1.15 6.82
N ASP A 303 22.05 -0.19 7.74
CA ASP A 303 23.05 0.17 8.73
C ASP A 303 22.43 0.22 10.12
N ALA A 304 22.93 -0.64 11.02
CA ALA A 304 22.46 -0.72 12.40
C ALA A 304 22.81 0.53 13.22
N ASN A 305 23.90 1.22 12.89
CA ASN A 305 24.30 2.46 13.59
C ASN A 305 23.34 3.63 13.29
N SER A 306 22.56 3.51 12.22
CA SER A 306 21.53 4.48 11.87
C SER A 306 20.23 4.29 12.66
N LEU A 307 20.10 3.23 13.47
CA LEU A 307 18.91 3.01 14.28
C LEU A 307 18.80 4.06 15.40
N PRO A 308 17.62 4.68 15.59
CA PRO A 308 17.36 5.50 16.77
C PRO A 308 17.55 4.69 18.06
N THR A 309 18.11 5.33 19.09
CA THR A 309 18.41 4.70 20.39
C THR A 309 17.23 3.92 20.96
N PHE A 310 15.99 4.45 20.85
CA PHE A 310 14.82 3.76 21.37
C PHE A 310 14.53 2.42 20.66
N LEU A 311 14.83 2.30 19.35
CA LEU A 311 14.69 1.03 18.64
C LEU A 311 15.81 0.07 19.02
N THR A 312 17.02 0.58 19.24
CA THR A 312 18.15 -0.23 19.72
C THR A 312 17.83 -0.85 21.07
N SER A 313 17.36 -0.06 22.05
CA SER A 313 16.97 -0.57 23.36
C SER A 313 15.83 -1.60 23.27
N MET A 314 14.83 -1.34 22.42
CA MET A 314 13.75 -2.31 22.18
C MET A 314 14.24 -3.64 21.59
N LEU A 315 15.36 -3.65 20.85
CA LEU A 315 15.93 -4.86 20.27
C LEU A 315 16.88 -5.58 21.23
N GLU A 316 17.60 -4.85 22.07
CA GLU A 316 18.53 -5.40 23.06
C GLU A 316 17.80 -6.10 24.22
N GLU A 317 16.70 -5.49 24.72
CA GLU A 317 15.85 -6.10 25.77
C GLU A 317 15.31 -7.48 25.35
N GLU A 318 15.14 -7.73 24.05
CA GLU A 318 14.64 -9.00 23.53
C GLU A 318 15.72 -10.09 23.44
N GLU A 319 17.01 -9.75 23.37
CA GLU A 319 18.10 -10.74 23.30
C GLU A 319 18.50 -11.28 24.69
N GLU A 320 18.31 -10.50 25.76
CA GLU A 320 18.63 -10.92 27.13
C GLU A 320 17.72 -12.05 27.64
N GLU A 321 16.47 -12.13 27.18
CA GLU A 321 15.52 -13.15 27.63
C GLU A 321 15.84 -14.56 27.11
N GLU A 322 16.61 -14.69 26.01
CA GLU A 322 16.90 -16.00 25.39
C GLU A 322 18.06 -16.78 26.06
N GLY A 323 18.69 -16.24 27.11
CA GLY A 323 19.58 -17.00 28.01
C GLY A 323 20.79 -17.66 27.36
N GLY A 324 21.22 -17.19 26.19
CA GLY A 324 22.40 -17.70 25.49
C GLY A 324 23.69 -17.12 26.06
N ASP A 325 24.70 -17.96 26.27
CA ASP A 325 26.10 -17.59 26.57
C ASP A 325 26.73 -16.83 25.39
N SER A 326 26.21 -15.64 25.08
CA SER A 326 26.76 -14.77 24.03
C SER A 326 27.97 -14.03 24.58
N ASP A 327 29.02 -13.97 23.76
CA ASP A 327 30.37 -13.45 24.03
C ASP A 327 30.43 -11.93 24.28
N GLY A 328 29.40 -11.35 24.91
CA GLY A 328 29.31 -9.93 25.26
C GLY A 328 29.17 -8.96 24.09
N THR A 329 29.13 -9.44 22.84
CA THR A 329 28.95 -8.59 21.66
C THR A 329 27.51 -8.69 21.13
N SER A 330 26.60 -7.90 21.69
CA SER A 330 25.27 -7.68 21.08
C SER A 330 25.46 -6.94 19.76
N THR A 331 25.38 -7.66 18.65
CA THR A 331 25.43 -7.04 17.33
C THR A 331 24.02 -6.61 16.95
N VAL A 332 23.66 -5.38 17.30
CA VAL A 332 22.42 -4.74 16.82
C VAL A 332 22.36 -4.89 15.30
N ARG A 333 21.26 -5.45 14.78
CA ARG A 333 21.06 -5.68 13.34
C ARG A 333 20.16 -4.60 12.76
N PRO A 334 20.32 -4.24 11.48
CA PRO A 334 19.33 -3.41 10.78
C PRO A 334 17.94 -4.08 10.82
N ILE A 335 16.90 -3.30 10.55
CA ILE A 335 15.51 -3.79 10.57
C ILE A 335 14.93 -3.89 9.15
N MET A 336 14.05 -4.86 8.94
CA MET A 336 13.27 -5.01 7.72
C MET A 336 12.30 -3.84 7.51
N HIS A 337 12.08 -3.44 6.25
CA HIS A 337 11.02 -2.48 5.92
C HIS A 337 9.65 -3.07 6.28
N GLY A 338 8.82 -2.31 7.00
CA GLY A 338 7.45 -2.74 7.33
C GLY A 338 6.61 -3.08 6.08
N LEU A 339 6.75 -2.30 5.01
CA LEU A 339 6.08 -2.55 3.73
C LEU A 339 6.61 -3.81 3.01
N CYS A 340 7.84 -4.25 3.26
CA CYS A 340 8.37 -5.53 2.79
C CYS A 340 7.68 -6.69 3.53
N THR A 341 7.57 -6.58 4.86
CA THR A 341 6.84 -7.56 5.70
C THR A 341 5.37 -7.67 5.30
N LEU A 342 4.71 -6.55 4.99
CA LEU A 342 3.36 -6.55 4.40
C LEU A 342 3.32 -7.30 3.06
N GLY A 343 4.32 -7.12 2.19
CA GLY A 343 4.43 -7.84 0.93
C GLY A 343 4.40 -9.37 1.10
N TYR A 344 5.13 -9.90 2.09
CA TYR A 344 5.10 -11.32 2.45
C TYR A 344 3.72 -11.77 2.96
N ALA A 345 3.05 -10.97 3.78
CA ALA A 345 1.70 -11.30 4.26
C ALA A 345 0.67 -11.40 3.12
N ILE A 346 0.74 -10.51 2.13
CA ILE A 346 -0.15 -10.54 0.97
C ILE A 346 0.19 -11.72 0.06
N ARG A 347 1.47 -12.05 -0.11
CA ARG A 347 1.91 -13.25 -0.84
C ARG A 347 1.35 -14.53 -0.19
N ALA A 348 1.45 -14.63 1.13
CA ALA A 348 0.89 -15.73 1.91
C ALA A 348 -0.64 -15.88 1.70
N SER A 349 -1.34 -14.74 1.67
CA SER A 349 -2.79 -14.70 1.46
C SER A 349 -3.20 -15.15 0.05
N LEU A 350 -2.48 -14.68 -0.97
CA LEU A 350 -2.67 -15.12 -2.35
C LEU A 350 -2.42 -16.63 -2.49
N PHE A 351 -1.30 -17.12 -1.94
CA PHE A 351 -0.98 -18.54 -1.93
C PHE A 351 -2.08 -19.38 -1.26
N TYR A 352 -2.60 -18.93 -0.11
CA TYR A 352 -3.70 -19.59 0.59
C TYR A 352 -4.95 -19.73 -0.29
N TRP A 353 -5.38 -18.64 -0.95
CA TRP A 353 -6.55 -18.66 -1.81
C TRP A 353 -6.36 -19.54 -3.05
N THR A 354 -5.19 -19.50 -3.69
CA THR A 354 -4.87 -20.37 -4.82
C THR A 354 -4.97 -21.84 -4.44
N GLN A 355 -4.29 -22.23 -3.36
CA GLN A 355 -4.29 -23.61 -2.85
C GLN A 355 -5.69 -24.11 -2.46
N ARG A 356 -6.53 -23.20 -1.95
CA ARG A 356 -7.92 -23.52 -1.62
C ARG A 356 -8.75 -23.72 -2.89
N GLY A 357 -8.58 -22.86 -3.89
CA GLY A 357 -9.25 -22.97 -5.19
C GLY A 357 -8.99 -24.33 -5.83
N GLU A 358 -7.73 -24.78 -5.85
CA GLU A 358 -7.32 -26.09 -6.37
C GLU A 358 -8.04 -27.25 -5.67
N LYS A 359 -8.14 -27.23 -4.34
CA LYS A 359 -8.86 -28.27 -3.59
C LYS A 359 -10.35 -28.30 -3.90
N GLN A 360 -10.98 -27.14 -4.05
CA GLN A 360 -12.41 -27.04 -4.34
C GLN A 360 -12.75 -27.40 -5.78
N GLN A 361 -11.83 -27.24 -6.74
CA GLN A 361 -12.04 -27.67 -8.13
C GLN A 361 -12.28 -29.19 -8.23
N HIS A 362 -11.62 -29.98 -7.38
CA HIS A 362 -11.84 -31.43 -7.33
C HIS A 362 -13.24 -31.82 -6.84
N GLU A 363 -13.91 -30.94 -6.11
CA GLU A 363 -15.23 -31.22 -5.54
C GLU A 363 -16.36 -30.59 -6.38
N HIS A 364 -16.20 -29.33 -6.84
CA HIS A 364 -17.24 -28.61 -7.60
C HIS A 364 -16.66 -27.47 -8.47
N HIS A 365 -16.03 -27.80 -9.60
CA HIS A 365 -15.85 -27.04 -10.87
C HIS A 365 -15.74 -25.49 -11.00
N GLN A 366 -15.65 -24.62 -9.98
CA GLN A 366 -15.92 -23.18 -10.22
C GLN A 366 -14.92 -22.10 -9.78
N LEU A 367 -13.76 -22.41 -9.20
CA LEU A 367 -12.80 -21.36 -8.83
C LEU A 367 -11.45 -21.55 -9.52
N SER A 368 -11.17 -20.73 -10.54
CA SER A 368 -9.83 -20.67 -11.13
C SER A 368 -8.89 -19.82 -10.27
N PRO A 369 -7.73 -20.35 -9.84
CA PRO A 369 -6.72 -19.57 -9.11
C PRO A 369 -6.23 -18.32 -9.83
N SER A 370 -6.40 -18.25 -11.16
CA SER A 370 -5.98 -17.12 -11.99
C SER A 370 -6.80 -15.83 -11.76
N ASN A 371 -7.92 -15.91 -11.04
CA ASN A 371 -8.92 -14.84 -11.01
C ASN A 371 -9.00 -14.12 -9.66
N ILE A 372 -7.95 -14.20 -8.85
CA ILE A 372 -7.88 -13.54 -7.53
C ILE A 372 -7.35 -12.12 -7.72
N ASN A 373 -8.20 -11.12 -7.52
CA ASN A 373 -7.83 -9.71 -7.55
C ASN A 373 -7.92 -9.11 -6.16
N VAL A 374 -6.79 -8.70 -5.58
CA VAL A 374 -6.77 -8.02 -4.28
C VAL A 374 -7.42 -6.64 -4.43
N THR A 375 -8.45 -6.36 -3.63
CA THR A 375 -9.20 -5.10 -3.66
C THR A 375 -8.82 -4.19 -2.50
N ASP A 376 -8.56 -4.75 -1.32
CA ASP A 376 -8.25 -3.98 -0.12
C ASP A 376 -7.21 -4.69 0.72
N VAL A 377 -6.28 -3.91 1.27
CA VAL A 377 -5.28 -4.35 2.25
C VAL A 377 -5.23 -3.33 3.37
N LYS A 378 -5.13 -3.78 4.62
CA LYS A 378 -4.78 -2.93 5.76
C LYS A 378 -4.02 -3.71 6.83
N CYS A 379 -3.14 -3.04 7.56
CA CYS A 379 -2.45 -3.59 8.72
C CYS A 379 -1.87 -2.50 9.62
N SER A 380 -1.46 -2.89 10.82
CA SER A 380 -0.64 -2.09 11.73
C SER A 380 0.72 -2.73 11.94
N PHE A 381 1.79 -1.93 11.92
CA PHE A 381 3.14 -2.34 12.27
C PHE A 381 3.31 -2.15 13.77
N VAL A 382 3.65 -3.23 14.49
CA VAL A 382 3.62 -3.24 15.96
C VAL A 382 5.03 -3.30 16.55
N LYS A 383 5.90 -4.13 16.00
CA LYS A 383 7.30 -4.29 16.43
C LYS A 383 8.23 -4.31 15.21
N PRO A 384 9.50 -3.87 15.37
CA PRO A 384 10.50 -4.04 14.32
C PRO A 384 10.77 -5.52 14.06
N LEU A 385 11.22 -5.84 12.84
CA LEU A 385 11.65 -7.17 12.46
C LEU A 385 13.14 -7.12 12.10
N PRO A 386 14.05 -7.69 12.91
CA PRO A 386 15.46 -7.74 12.58
C PRO A 386 15.72 -8.45 11.24
N VAL A 387 16.73 -7.99 10.52
CA VAL A 387 17.09 -8.57 9.24
C VAL A 387 17.61 -10.00 9.40
N GLY A 388 17.10 -10.90 8.55
CA GLY A 388 17.42 -12.33 8.55
C GLY A 388 16.53 -13.18 9.46
N ASP A 389 15.71 -12.56 10.32
CA ASP A 389 14.79 -13.32 11.16
C ASP A 389 13.68 -13.98 10.31
N PRO A 390 13.36 -15.27 10.56
CA PRO A 390 12.26 -15.94 9.90
C PRO A 390 10.92 -15.34 10.34
N ILE A 391 9.93 -15.36 9.45
CA ILE A 391 8.56 -14.93 9.78
C ILE A 391 7.54 -16.03 9.56
N CYS A 392 6.49 -15.96 10.35
CA CYS A 392 5.31 -16.79 10.27
C CYS A 392 4.07 -15.90 10.03
N VAL A 393 3.36 -16.15 8.92
CA VAL A 393 2.09 -15.48 8.61
C VAL A 393 0.94 -16.40 9.01
N ARG A 394 0.17 -15.98 10.02
CA ARG A 394 -1.06 -16.66 10.44
C ARG A 394 -2.24 -16.08 9.68
N LEU A 395 -3.09 -16.95 9.14
CA LEU A 395 -4.24 -16.56 8.32
C LEU A 395 -5.54 -17.06 8.94
N TRP A 396 -6.53 -16.19 9.06
CA TRP A 396 -7.88 -16.53 9.51
C TRP A 396 -8.89 -16.14 8.45
N GLU A 397 -9.79 -17.07 8.20
CA GLU A 397 -10.92 -16.89 7.33
C GLU A 397 -12.19 -16.92 8.17
N ASN A 398 -13.01 -15.88 8.04
CA ASN A 398 -14.26 -15.84 8.78
C ASN A 398 -15.27 -16.79 8.11
N LYS A 399 -15.59 -17.91 8.76
CA LYS A 399 -16.58 -18.87 8.26
C LYS A 399 -17.95 -18.23 8.00
N LYS A 400 -18.30 -17.17 8.74
CA LYS A 400 -19.57 -16.44 8.53
C LYS A 400 -19.61 -15.68 7.21
N ASP A 401 -18.45 -15.28 6.68
CA ASP A 401 -18.37 -14.62 5.38
C ASP A 401 -18.75 -15.60 4.25
N TYR A 402 -18.67 -16.91 4.49
CA TYR A 402 -19.14 -17.95 3.55
C TYR A 402 -20.61 -18.33 3.71
N SER A 403 -21.23 -18.12 4.87
CA SER A 403 -22.68 -18.33 4.97
C SER A 403 -23.44 -17.10 4.45
N ASN A 404 -22.82 -15.92 4.54
CA ASN A 404 -23.32 -14.67 3.98
C ASN A 404 -22.85 -14.47 2.54
N VAL A 405 -23.06 -15.46 1.66
CA VAL A 405 -22.75 -15.46 0.20
C VAL A 405 -23.53 -14.39 -0.59
N GLN A 406 -23.98 -13.31 0.03
CA GLN A 406 -24.82 -12.31 -0.62
C GLN A 406 -24.12 -11.00 -0.99
N SER A 407 -22.87 -10.75 -0.56
CA SER A 407 -22.12 -9.61 -1.13
C SER A 407 -21.38 -10.03 -2.40
N VAL A 408 -22.15 -10.50 -3.37
CA VAL A 408 -21.71 -10.50 -4.77
C VAL A 408 -21.64 -9.03 -5.18
N ASP A 409 -20.54 -8.60 -5.77
CA ASP A 409 -20.49 -7.23 -6.32
C ASP A 409 -21.46 -7.08 -7.51
N LYS A 410 -21.55 -5.87 -8.06
CA LYS A 410 -22.48 -5.60 -9.18
C LYS A 410 -22.11 -6.42 -10.43
N GLU A 411 -20.86 -6.86 -10.50
CA GLU A 411 -20.24 -7.60 -11.59
C GLU A 411 -20.36 -9.12 -11.43
N GLY A 412 -20.92 -9.60 -10.32
CA GLY A 412 -21.06 -11.03 -10.08
C GLY A 412 -19.87 -11.65 -9.32
N ASN A 413 -18.85 -10.90 -8.92
CA ASN A 413 -17.69 -11.45 -8.24
C ASN A 413 -17.98 -11.73 -6.76
N LYS A 414 -17.41 -12.83 -6.27
CA LYS A 414 -17.45 -13.18 -4.85
C LYS A 414 -16.32 -12.48 -4.12
N ASN A 415 -16.66 -11.62 -3.18
CA ASN A 415 -15.69 -10.99 -2.29
C ASN A 415 -15.29 -11.96 -1.18
N VAL A 416 -14.00 -12.22 -1.04
CA VAL A 416 -13.42 -13.01 0.06
C VAL A 416 -12.53 -12.13 0.91
N LYS A 417 -12.47 -12.46 2.20
CA LYS A 417 -11.72 -11.70 3.20
C LYS A 417 -10.90 -12.64 4.05
N LEU A 418 -9.63 -12.30 4.24
CA LEU A 418 -8.74 -12.94 5.20
C LEU A 418 -8.28 -11.91 6.21
N HIS A 419 -8.23 -12.34 7.45
CA HIS A 419 -7.47 -11.68 8.49
C HIS A 419 -6.08 -12.31 8.56
N PHE A 420 -5.05 -11.52 8.84
CA PHE A 420 -3.70 -12.02 8.96
C PHE A 420 -2.93 -11.32 10.09
N GLN A 421 -1.89 -12.00 10.55
CA GLN A 421 -0.92 -11.52 11.52
C GLN A 421 0.45 -12.05 11.10
N VAL A 422 1.48 -11.21 11.22
CA VAL A 422 2.86 -11.63 10.96
C VAL A 422 3.63 -11.65 12.26
N ILE A 423 4.32 -12.75 12.48
CA ILE A 423 5.07 -13.04 13.70
C ILE A 423 6.52 -13.30 13.31
N ASN A 424 7.45 -12.75 14.08
CA ASN A 424 8.85 -13.19 14.04
C ASN A 424 8.90 -14.61 14.62
N ASP A 425 9.21 -15.61 13.79
CA ASP A 425 9.15 -17.02 14.16
C ASP A 425 10.28 -17.40 15.13
N LYS A 426 11.32 -16.55 15.28
CA LYS A 426 12.42 -16.73 16.23
C LYS A 426 11.95 -16.49 17.67
N ASN A 427 11.43 -15.29 17.95
CA ASN A 427 11.06 -14.86 19.31
C ASN A 427 9.54 -14.85 19.60
N GLY A 428 8.71 -15.16 18.61
CA GLY A 428 7.25 -15.20 18.75
C GLY A 428 6.56 -13.83 18.77
N HIS A 429 7.29 -12.74 18.56
CA HIS A 429 6.75 -11.39 18.58
C HIS A 429 5.87 -11.07 17.36
N ILE A 430 4.74 -10.41 17.61
CA ILE A 430 3.85 -9.92 16.56
C ILE A 430 4.48 -8.64 15.97
N VAL A 431 4.89 -8.71 14.70
CA VAL A 431 5.48 -7.57 13.97
C VAL A 431 4.45 -6.84 13.13
N VAL A 432 3.41 -7.54 12.65
CA VAL A 432 2.25 -6.96 11.96
C VAL A 432 0.97 -7.50 12.56
N ASP A 433 0.07 -6.62 12.97
CA ASP A 433 -1.21 -6.97 13.58
C ASP A 433 -2.41 -6.31 12.90
N GLY A 434 -3.61 -6.81 13.21
CA GLY A 434 -4.87 -6.30 12.67
C GLY A 434 -4.95 -6.39 11.14
N GLY A 435 -4.14 -7.27 10.54
CA GLY A 435 -4.03 -7.45 9.10
C GLY A 435 -5.35 -7.91 8.51
N VAL A 436 -5.78 -7.27 7.43
CA VAL A 436 -6.94 -7.68 6.64
C VAL A 436 -6.61 -7.52 5.16
N VAL A 437 -6.91 -8.55 4.39
CA VAL A 437 -6.89 -8.50 2.93
C VAL A 437 -8.23 -8.96 2.37
N GLN A 438 -8.73 -8.23 1.38
CA GLN A 438 -9.93 -8.57 0.62
C GLN A 438 -9.55 -8.81 -0.83
N ALA A 439 -10.22 -9.76 -1.46
CA ALA A 439 -10.07 -10.03 -2.88
C ALA A 439 -11.42 -10.34 -3.52
N ALA A 440 -11.56 -9.93 -4.78
CA ALA A 440 -12.65 -10.34 -5.65
C ALA A 440 -12.25 -11.60 -6.40
N LEU A 441 -13.09 -12.64 -6.32
CA LEU A 441 -12.99 -13.88 -7.08
C LEU A 441 -14.02 -13.84 -8.21
N ALA A 442 -13.56 -13.90 -9.46
CA ALA A 442 -14.49 -13.98 -10.59
C ALA A 442 -15.21 -15.35 -10.61
N THR A 443 -16.52 -15.35 -10.43
CA THR A 443 -17.36 -16.56 -10.46
C THR A 443 -18.04 -16.67 -11.83
N GLY A 444 -17.36 -17.25 -12.82
CA GLY A 444 -18.02 -17.53 -14.11
C GLY A 444 -17.08 -17.80 -15.28
N ALA A 445 -17.51 -18.69 -16.16
CA ALA A 445 -16.84 -19.16 -17.38
C ALA A 445 -16.73 -18.10 -18.50
N LYS A 446 -17.09 -16.84 -18.26
CA LYS A 446 -16.63 -15.76 -19.12
C LYS A 446 -15.16 -15.57 -18.80
N GLU A 447 -14.30 -16.24 -19.57
CA GLU A 447 -12.91 -15.83 -19.70
C GLU A 447 -12.91 -14.31 -19.74
N MET A 448 -12.25 -13.70 -18.76
CA MET A 448 -12.00 -12.26 -18.80
C MET A 448 -11.42 -12.00 -20.19
N PRO A 449 -12.04 -11.13 -21.02
CA PRO A 449 -11.46 -10.80 -22.30
C PRO A 449 -10.02 -10.38 -22.04
N ASP A 450 -9.10 -10.97 -22.80
CA ASP A 450 -7.66 -10.84 -22.61
C ASP A 450 -7.33 -9.39 -22.21
N ARG A 451 -6.80 -9.19 -21.00
CA ARG A 451 -6.71 -7.86 -20.35
C ARG A 451 -5.98 -6.85 -21.24
N SER A 452 -5.13 -7.35 -22.14
CA SER A 452 -4.47 -6.61 -23.22
C SER A 452 -5.42 -5.79 -24.11
N THR A 453 -6.66 -6.24 -24.31
CA THR A 453 -7.67 -5.58 -25.17
C THR A 453 -8.57 -4.59 -24.42
N SER A 454 -8.65 -4.68 -23.09
CA SER A 454 -9.63 -3.92 -22.30
C SER A 454 -9.34 -2.42 -22.21
N LEU A 455 -8.06 -2.01 -22.22
CA LEU A 455 -7.69 -0.58 -22.15
C LEU A 455 -8.12 0.21 -23.39
N ASN A 456 -8.15 -0.41 -24.57
CA ASN A 456 -8.59 0.25 -25.81
C ASN A 456 -10.12 0.36 -25.93
N THR A 457 -10.88 -0.35 -25.08
CA THR A 457 -12.35 -0.48 -25.20
C THR A 457 -13.11 0.38 -24.18
N ILE A 458 -12.41 1.09 -23.27
CA ILE A 458 -13.05 1.97 -22.26
C ILE A 458 -13.65 3.24 -22.89
N THR A 459 -13.36 3.53 -24.16
CA THR A 459 -13.71 4.80 -24.83
C THR A 459 -15.20 4.96 -25.23
N THR A 460 -16.10 4.00 -24.98
CA THR A 460 -17.49 4.08 -25.52
C THR A 460 -18.64 3.69 -24.57
N ARG A 461 -18.42 3.65 -23.25
CA ARG A 461 -19.51 3.34 -22.29
C ARG A 461 -19.85 4.41 -21.25
N SER A 462 -19.61 5.70 -21.55
CA SER A 462 -20.38 6.77 -20.92
C SER A 462 -21.70 6.97 -21.69
N LYS A 463 -22.78 6.35 -21.19
CA LYS A 463 -24.20 6.61 -21.52
C LYS A 463 -24.46 8.14 -21.55
N LEU A 464 -25.04 8.78 -22.57
CA LEU A 464 -26.42 8.67 -23.10
C LEU A 464 -27.51 8.54 -22.03
#